data_AF-A0A023BAG0-F1
#
_entry.id   AF-A0A023BAG0-F1
#
_cell.length_a   1.000
_cell.length_b   1.000
_cell.length_c   1.000
_cell.angle_alpha   90.00
_cell.angle_beta   90.00
_cell.angle_gamma   90.00
#
_symmetry.space_group_name_H-M   'P 1'
#
loop_
_entity.id
_entity.type
_entity.pdbx_description
1 polymer ?
#
loop_
_entity_poly.entity_id
_entity_poly.type
_entity_poly.pdbx_seq_one_letter_code
_entity_poly.pdbx_strand_id
1 'polypeptide(L)'
;MKTIQCNPAEFGSGIVGVLAVSTRSQASALLNTSCAGPSISTEGQQEGGRATAVEASEWARDIWRHSIGQDLKSHFAKNRRRPVSLFQYVKEQCSMPGPADEVPQVPFLTRRQVEEYEQRHAHPAALKWLHHCDHRFSPQYTAEVGLQGLRPGFNVTSYDSDIFKGRDRIKTDPGETYPEGLEGSGRIQRSVPALVLWAYFTDERAKMPFAQRLRNLSVLMRWYPAEVTSLVVGEFLRQLESRTLKFPTGERLLQNRVALWLSGYRDAGNSAVKQSMVTHLAKYLEAVKQDAHETVTPEWTTYTSLRRTHRDATSKRFDILTRRYTQAYEACKDRLLSAYFPVASPGVSSLPEALSAAEHVPQFPVGGVSKISKFDDYQDYELRQWAWMEELLVRTLLDKLVSHHATKTGQDRNVVAQALRGPNRFALAVSQDEIRSMYSEVLTTVATRAAAEQAHDYGCRILCAATTSFCSPPEIKTASL
;
A
#
# COMPACT_ATOMS: atom_id res chain seq x y z
N MET A 1 -1.23 -35.11 26.66
CA MET A 1 0.15 -35.07 26.15
C MET A 1 0.43 -36.34 25.38
N LYS A 2 0.63 -36.24 24.05
CA LYS A 2 1.08 -37.35 23.21
C LYS A 2 2.38 -36.90 22.55
N THR A 3 3.46 -37.57 22.91
CA THR A 3 4.79 -37.37 22.35
C THR A 3 4.88 -38.13 21.03
N ILE A 4 5.12 -37.44 19.92
CA ILE A 4 5.44 -38.07 18.64
C ILE A 4 6.96 -38.10 18.54
N GLN A 5 7.55 -39.29 18.62
CA GLN A 5 8.95 -39.53 18.29
C GLN A 5 9.09 -39.65 16.77
N CYS A 6 9.89 -38.78 16.15
CA CYS A 6 10.32 -38.94 14.76
C CYS A 6 11.73 -39.55 14.73
N ASN A 7 11.86 -40.62 13.94
CA ASN A 7 13.08 -41.41 13.74
C ASN A 7 13.97 -40.74 12.66
N PRO A 8 15.28 -40.50 12.88
CA PRO A 8 16.10 -39.69 11.97
C PRO A 8 16.95 -40.50 10.97
N ALA A 9 16.49 -41.65 10.50
CA ALA A 9 17.28 -42.53 9.64
C ALA A 9 16.60 -42.83 8.30
N GLU A 10 16.39 -41.81 7.46
CA GLU A 10 15.96 -42.05 6.07
C GLU A 10 16.13 -40.85 5.12
N PHE A 11 17.29 -40.17 5.12
CA PHE A 11 17.71 -39.38 3.95
C PHE A 11 19.24 -39.40 3.79
N GLY A 12 19.72 -40.49 3.19
CA GLY A 12 21.06 -40.59 2.63
C GLY A 12 21.14 -39.91 1.27
N SER A 13 22.14 -39.03 1.13
CA SER A 13 22.91 -38.72 -0.08
C SER A 13 22.19 -38.33 -1.37
N GLY A 14 22.35 -37.05 -1.75
CA GLY A 14 22.99 -36.76 -3.04
C GLY A 14 22.20 -35.98 -4.08
N ILE A 15 21.98 -34.67 -3.88
CA ILE A 15 21.98 -33.69 -4.97
C ILE A 15 22.69 -32.43 -4.48
N VAL A 16 23.90 -32.19 -5.01
CA VAL A 16 24.62 -30.92 -4.90
C VAL A 16 23.93 -29.93 -5.85
N GLY A 17 23.16 -29.01 -5.28
CA GLY A 17 22.50 -27.93 -6.00
C GLY A 17 22.71 -26.62 -5.24
N VAL A 18 23.44 -25.70 -5.86
CA VAL A 18 23.85 -24.40 -5.33
C VAL A 18 22.64 -23.59 -4.84
N LEU A 19 22.47 -23.52 -3.52
CA LEU A 19 21.60 -22.58 -2.82
C LEU A 19 22.51 -21.59 -2.06
N ALA A 20 22.64 -20.38 -2.59
CA ALA A 20 23.19 -19.26 -1.85
C ALA A 20 22.14 -18.77 -0.83
N VAL A 21 22.00 -19.52 0.26
CA VAL A 21 21.44 -19.02 1.52
C VAL A 21 22.60 -18.28 2.19
N SER A 22 22.49 -16.96 2.29
CA SER A 22 23.43 -16.14 3.06
C SER A 22 23.29 -16.47 4.54
N THR A 23 24.04 -17.47 4.99
CA THR A 23 24.24 -17.75 6.40
C THR A 23 25.18 -16.71 6.98
N ARG A 24 24.65 -15.96 7.95
CA ARG A 24 25.38 -15.26 9.01
C ARG A 24 26.44 -16.19 9.61
N SER A 25 27.69 -16.04 9.19
CA SER A 25 28.91 -16.44 9.91
C SER A 25 30.07 -16.39 8.91
N GLN A 26 30.92 -15.37 9.06
CA GLN A 26 32.16 -15.04 8.32
C GLN A 26 32.09 -13.70 7.59
N ALA A 27 31.82 -12.64 8.36
CA ALA A 27 32.16 -11.26 7.99
C ALA A 27 32.86 -10.55 9.16
N SER A 28 33.67 -11.28 9.93
CA SER A 28 34.44 -10.74 11.07
C SER A 28 35.95 -10.68 10.81
N ALA A 29 36.41 -10.81 9.56
CA ALA A 29 37.85 -10.78 9.24
C ALA A 29 38.26 -9.75 8.18
N LEU A 30 37.36 -8.93 7.63
CA LEU A 30 37.68 -7.92 6.61
C LEU A 30 37.01 -6.54 6.82
N LEU A 31 36.53 -6.25 8.03
CA LEU A 31 35.99 -4.92 8.41
C LEU A 31 36.72 -4.31 9.63
N ASN A 32 37.99 -4.66 9.81
CA ASN A 32 38.90 -3.96 10.73
C ASN A 32 39.79 -2.93 10.01
N THR A 33 39.36 -2.40 8.87
CA THR A 33 39.76 -1.05 8.48
C THR A 33 38.95 -0.09 9.32
N SER A 34 39.48 0.17 10.51
CA SER A 34 39.24 1.39 11.26
C SER A 34 39.25 2.56 10.26
N CYS A 35 38.07 3.02 9.86
CA CYS A 35 37.89 4.38 9.41
C CYS A 35 38.13 5.25 10.65
N ALA A 36 39.40 5.39 11.01
CA ALA A 36 39.87 6.58 11.69
C ALA A 36 39.48 7.71 10.74
N GLY A 37 38.33 8.33 11.02
CA GLY A 37 37.98 9.58 10.38
C GLY A 37 39.18 10.51 10.52
N PRO A 38 39.47 11.35 9.50
CA PRO A 38 40.53 12.34 9.64
C PRO A 38 40.29 13.11 10.93
N SER A 39 41.20 12.94 11.88
CA SER A 39 41.29 13.76 13.08
C SER A 39 41.66 15.16 12.61
N ILE A 40 40.64 15.96 12.32
CA ILE A 40 40.78 17.38 12.08
C ILE A 40 41.21 17.98 13.43
N SER A 41 42.50 18.16 13.58
CA SER A 41 43.09 18.96 14.65
C SER A 41 42.79 20.43 14.34
N THR A 42 41.65 20.92 14.80
CA THR A 42 41.30 22.34 14.81
C THR A 42 41.63 22.94 16.17
N GLU A 43 42.91 23.26 16.38
CA GLU A 43 43.29 24.32 17.31
C GLU A 43 43.07 25.65 16.60
N GLY A 44 41.94 26.28 16.91
CA GLY A 44 41.52 27.54 16.30
C GLY A 44 40.08 27.84 16.70
N GLN A 45 39.92 28.36 17.92
CA GLN A 45 38.65 28.81 18.49
C GLN A 45 37.97 29.86 17.58
N GLN A 46 37.02 29.41 16.78
CA GLN A 46 35.78 30.14 16.58
C GLN A 46 34.68 29.28 17.20
N GLU A 47 33.75 29.90 17.94
CA GLU A 47 32.50 29.29 18.41
C GLU A 47 31.58 28.95 17.21
N GLY A 48 32.10 28.16 16.28
CA GLY A 48 31.37 27.60 15.15
C GLY A 48 30.43 26.54 15.70
N GLY A 49 29.12 26.81 15.58
CA GLY A 49 28.05 25.95 16.08
C GLY A 49 28.34 24.48 15.83
N ARG A 50 28.42 23.69 16.91
CA ARG A 50 28.56 22.24 16.85
C ARG A 50 27.51 21.70 15.88
N ALA A 51 27.96 21.09 14.78
CA ALA A 51 27.09 20.41 13.84
C ALA A 51 26.30 19.34 14.62
N THR A 52 25.03 19.63 14.88
CA THR A 52 24.12 18.69 15.54
C THR A 52 23.74 17.67 14.48
N ALA A 53 24.23 16.43 14.63
CA ALA A 53 23.82 15.35 13.74
C ALA A 53 22.41 14.89 14.08
N VAL A 54 21.65 14.50 13.06
CA VAL A 54 20.30 13.93 13.23
C VAL A 54 20.39 12.43 13.03
N GLU A 55 19.75 11.66 13.89
CA GLU A 55 19.66 10.20 13.74
C GLU A 55 18.26 9.80 13.26
N ALA A 56 18.17 8.92 12.27
CA ALA A 56 16.89 8.32 11.91
C ALA A 56 16.49 7.30 12.99
N SER A 57 15.32 7.50 13.59
CA SER A 57 14.71 6.54 14.52
C SER A 57 14.54 5.15 13.89
N GLU A 58 14.32 4.14 14.73
CA GLU A 58 13.95 2.80 14.26
C GLU A 58 12.68 2.83 13.40
N TRP A 59 11.69 3.63 13.78
CA TRP A 59 10.44 3.78 13.01
C TRP A 59 10.69 4.34 11.60
N ALA A 60 11.49 5.40 11.49
CA ALA A 60 11.83 5.99 10.20
C ALA A 60 12.57 4.98 9.30
N ARG A 61 13.51 4.23 9.89
CA ARG A 61 14.27 3.19 9.18
C ARG A 61 13.38 2.04 8.74
N ASP A 62 12.43 1.61 9.56
CA ASP A 62 11.52 0.52 9.24
C ASP A 62 10.51 0.92 8.16
N ILE A 63 9.98 2.15 8.20
CA ILE A 63 9.19 2.71 7.09
C ILE A 63 9.97 2.61 5.79
N TRP A 64 11.22 3.07 5.79
CA TRP A 64 12.02 3.15 4.58
C TRP A 64 12.53 1.80 4.07
N ARG A 65 12.75 0.82 4.96
CA ARG A 65 13.14 -0.57 4.61
C ARG A 65 12.02 -1.31 3.88
N HIS A 66 10.79 -1.20 4.38
CA HIS A 66 9.70 -2.06 3.93
C HIS A 66 8.92 -1.49 2.75
N SER A 67 9.11 -0.21 2.41
CA SER A 67 8.18 0.52 1.54
C SER A 67 8.26 0.26 0.04
N ILE A 68 9.34 -0.29 -0.53
CA ILE A 68 9.54 -0.25 -2.01
C ILE A 68 9.19 -1.56 -2.74
N GLY A 69 9.28 -2.74 -2.11
CA GLY A 69 8.98 -4.02 -2.77
C GLY A 69 9.83 -4.34 -3.99
N GLN A 70 9.81 -5.62 -4.38
CA GLN A 70 10.47 -6.06 -5.60
C GLN A 70 9.52 -5.86 -6.77
N ASP A 71 10.00 -5.27 -7.87
CA ASP A 71 9.25 -5.28 -9.13
C ASP A 71 9.14 -6.72 -9.66
N LEU A 72 7.94 -7.28 -9.55
CA LEU A 72 7.62 -8.65 -9.94
C LEU A 72 7.76 -8.84 -11.44
N LYS A 73 7.48 -7.82 -12.27
CA LYS A 73 7.61 -7.95 -13.72
C LYS A 73 9.08 -8.18 -14.10
N SER A 74 9.99 -7.36 -13.58
CA SER A 74 11.43 -7.57 -13.76
C SER A 74 11.91 -8.87 -13.12
N HIS A 75 11.40 -9.23 -11.93
CA HIS A 75 11.77 -10.49 -11.28
C HIS A 75 11.37 -11.71 -12.12
N PHE A 76 10.14 -11.76 -12.62
CA PHE A 76 9.63 -12.84 -13.47
C PHE A 76 10.37 -12.89 -14.80
N ALA A 77 10.67 -11.74 -15.40
CA ALA A 77 11.44 -11.68 -16.65
C ALA A 77 12.85 -12.25 -16.48
N LYS A 78 13.56 -11.88 -15.41
CA LYS A 78 14.90 -12.40 -15.08
C LYS A 78 14.91 -13.90 -14.80
N ASN A 79 13.81 -14.43 -14.26
CA ASN A 79 13.69 -15.85 -13.87
C ASN A 79 12.86 -16.70 -14.85
N ARG A 80 12.56 -16.21 -16.07
CA ARG A 80 11.71 -16.91 -17.05
C ARG A 80 12.19 -18.31 -17.41
N ARG A 81 13.50 -18.58 -17.34
CA ARG A 81 14.11 -19.90 -17.62
C ARG A 81 14.12 -20.83 -16.40
N ARG A 82 13.54 -20.42 -15.27
CA ARG A 82 13.50 -21.17 -14.00
C ARG A 82 12.06 -21.29 -13.47
N PRO A 83 11.13 -21.89 -14.24
CA PRO A 83 9.71 -21.89 -13.93
C PRO A 83 9.40 -22.57 -12.59
N VAL A 84 10.07 -23.67 -12.28
CA VAL A 84 9.90 -24.38 -10.99
C VAL A 84 10.28 -23.48 -9.80
N SER A 85 11.46 -22.86 -9.83
CA SER A 85 11.92 -21.97 -8.76
C SER A 85 11.04 -20.72 -8.63
N LEU A 86 10.60 -20.15 -9.75
CA LEU A 86 9.74 -18.97 -9.75
C LEU A 86 8.35 -19.28 -9.19
N PHE A 87 7.78 -20.43 -9.53
CA PHE A 87 6.49 -20.85 -9.01
C PHE A 87 6.56 -21.22 -7.53
N GLN A 88 7.67 -21.85 -7.10
CA GLN A 88 7.95 -22.11 -5.70
C GLN A 88 8.07 -20.81 -4.90
N TYR A 89 8.78 -19.80 -5.43
CA TYR A 89 8.81 -18.46 -4.84
C TYR A 89 7.40 -17.88 -4.67
N VAL A 90 6.53 -17.99 -5.68
CA VAL A 90 5.14 -17.51 -5.58
C VAL A 90 4.39 -18.22 -4.44
N LYS A 91 4.51 -19.54 -4.34
CA LYS A 91 3.90 -20.33 -3.26
C LYS A 91 4.42 -19.92 -1.88
N GLU A 92 5.71 -19.69 -1.74
CA GLU A 92 6.31 -19.26 -0.47
C GLU A 92 5.80 -17.88 -0.06
N GLN A 93 5.70 -16.93 -0.99
CA GLN A 93 5.18 -15.58 -0.71
C GLN A 93 3.67 -15.55 -0.41
N CYS A 94 2.94 -16.57 -0.85
CA CYS A 94 1.50 -16.75 -0.63
C CYS A 94 1.17 -17.79 0.44
N SER A 95 2.16 -18.42 1.06
CA SER A 95 1.91 -19.40 2.11
C SER A 95 1.25 -18.68 3.27
N MET A 96 0.15 -19.27 3.77
CA MET A 96 -0.49 -18.75 4.97
C MET A 96 0.55 -18.79 6.08
N PRO A 97 0.78 -17.66 6.74
CA PRO A 97 1.60 -17.66 7.93
C PRO A 97 0.91 -18.62 8.94
N GLY A 98 1.70 -19.43 9.66
CA GLY A 98 1.18 -20.48 10.53
C GLY A 98 0.21 -19.94 11.58
N PRO A 99 -0.56 -20.78 12.29
CA PRO A 99 -1.46 -20.32 13.36
C PRO A 99 -0.77 -19.56 14.51
N ALA A 100 0.58 -19.59 14.56
CA ALA A 100 1.43 -18.87 15.49
C ALA A 100 2.07 -17.59 14.90
N ASP A 101 1.82 -17.27 13.63
CA ASP A 101 2.25 -16.00 13.07
C ASP A 101 1.26 -14.92 13.48
N GLU A 102 1.43 -14.50 14.73
CA GLU A 102 0.74 -13.37 15.32
C GLU A 102 0.85 -12.17 14.37
N VAL A 103 -0.25 -11.41 14.28
CA VAL A 103 -0.23 -10.03 13.79
C VAL A 103 1.06 -9.37 14.32
N PRO A 104 1.95 -8.86 13.46
CA PRO A 104 3.25 -8.43 13.93
C PRO A 104 3.06 -7.42 15.07
N GLN A 105 3.60 -7.74 16.25
CA GLN A 105 3.52 -6.89 17.43
C GLN A 105 4.56 -5.78 17.30
N VAL A 106 4.28 -4.85 16.39
CA VAL A 106 5.08 -3.65 16.16
C VAL A 106 4.23 -2.42 16.48
N PRO A 107 4.85 -1.32 16.92
CA PRO A 107 4.13 -0.10 17.30
C PRO A 107 3.31 0.49 16.14
N PHE A 108 3.68 0.17 14.90
CA PHE A 108 2.89 0.43 13.70
C PHE A 108 3.34 -0.51 12.57
N LEU A 109 2.49 -0.67 11.56
CA LEU A 109 2.78 -1.37 10.32
C LEU A 109 2.82 -0.39 9.15
N THR A 110 3.76 -0.60 8.24
CA THR A 110 3.75 0.07 6.94
C THR A 110 2.55 -0.38 6.12
N ARG A 111 2.11 0.48 5.20
CA ARG A 111 1.07 0.21 4.21
C ARG A 111 1.27 -1.16 3.59
N ARG A 112 2.49 -1.44 3.11
CA ARG A 112 2.78 -2.69 2.42
C ARG A 112 2.63 -3.90 3.33
N GLN A 113 3.10 -3.84 4.56
CA GLN A 113 2.92 -4.95 5.52
C GLN A 113 1.43 -5.21 5.79
N VAL A 114 0.64 -4.14 5.98
CA VAL A 114 -0.82 -4.25 6.15
C VAL A 114 -1.45 -4.87 4.90
N GLU A 115 -1.15 -4.34 3.71
CA GLU A 115 -1.73 -4.83 2.47
C GLU A 115 -1.34 -6.29 2.18
N GLU A 116 -0.08 -6.68 2.34
CA GLU A 116 0.39 -8.06 2.16
C GLU A 116 -0.29 -9.02 3.15
N TYR A 117 -0.40 -8.62 4.42
CA TYR A 117 -1.12 -9.39 5.43
C TYR A 117 -2.59 -9.58 5.01
N GLU A 118 -3.29 -8.49 4.67
CA GLU A 118 -4.70 -8.57 4.31
C GLU A 118 -4.92 -9.39 3.05
N GLN A 119 -4.05 -9.27 2.05
CA GLN A 119 -4.17 -10.02 0.79
C GLN A 119 -3.99 -11.52 1.00
N ARG A 120 -3.09 -11.94 1.88
CA ARG A 120 -2.95 -13.37 2.24
C ARG A 120 -4.21 -13.89 2.93
N HIS A 121 -4.85 -13.09 3.78
CA HIS A 121 -6.02 -13.51 4.56
C HIS A 121 -7.36 -13.33 3.83
N ALA A 122 -7.42 -12.47 2.81
CA ALA A 122 -8.66 -12.04 2.19
C ALA A 122 -9.38 -13.12 1.37
N HIS A 123 -8.65 -14.08 0.80
CA HIS A 123 -9.28 -15.07 -0.08
C HIS A 123 -8.58 -16.46 -0.01
N PRO A 124 -8.91 -17.28 1.01
CA PRO A 124 -8.35 -18.63 1.15
C PRO A 124 -8.54 -19.51 -0.10
N ALA A 125 -9.60 -19.28 -0.87
CA ALA A 125 -9.83 -20.01 -2.12
C ALA A 125 -8.84 -19.63 -3.24
N ALA A 126 -8.27 -18.43 -3.25
CA ALA A 126 -7.25 -18.04 -4.22
C ALA A 126 -5.91 -18.72 -3.89
N LEU A 127 -5.60 -18.84 -2.58
CA LEU A 127 -4.45 -19.61 -2.12
C LEU A 127 -4.63 -21.10 -2.42
N LYS A 128 -5.82 -21.66 -2.15
CA LYS A 128 -6.15 -23.03 -2.56
C LYS A 128 -5.94 -23.20 -4.07
N TRP A 129 -6.46 -22.29 -4.90
CA TRP A 129 -6.27 -22.33 -6.35
C TRP A 129 -4.78 -22.38 -6.73
N LEU A 130 -3.93 -21.54 -6.11
CA LEU A 130 -2.48 -21.57 -6.32
C LEU A 130 -1.83 -22.92 -5.94
N HIS A 131 -2.36 -23.61 -4.92
CA HIS A 131 -1.85 -24.91 -4.47
C HIS A 131 -2.48 -26.12 -5.20
N HIS A 132 -3.68 -26.01 -5.78
CA HIS A 132 -4.26 -27.06 -6.64
C HIS A 132 -3.44 -27.25 -7.93
N CYS A 133 -2.74 -26.19 -8.31
CA CYS A 133 -1.73 -26.14 -9.36
C CYS A 133 -0.39 -26.82 -8.95
N ASP A 134 -0.39 -27.74 -7.99
CA ASP A 134 0.81 -28.48 -7.59
C ASP A 134 0.86 -29.85 -8.28
N HIS A 135 1.95 -30.10 -9.03
CA HIS A 135 2.27 -31.35 -9.72
C HIS A 135 2.08 -32.62 -8.89
N ARG A 136 2.19 -32.51 -7.55
CA ARG A 136 1.94 -33.61 -6.61
C ARG A 136 0.49 -34.14 -6.64
N PHE A 137 -0.47 -33.34 -7.11
CA PHE A 137 -1.90 -33.70 -7.16
C PHE A 137 -2.42 -33.94 -8.57
N SER A 138 -1.68 -33.52 -9.60
CA SER A 138 -2.03 -33.78 -11.01
C SER A 138 -0.75 -33.93 -11.85
N PRO A 139 -0.46 -35.13 -12.39
CA PRO A 139 0.70 -35.37 -13.26
C PRO A 139 0.74 -34.48 -14.50
N GLN A 140 -0.40 -33.90 -14.88
CA GLN A 140 -0.54 -33.02 -16.05
C GLN A 140 -0.18 -31.56 -15.74
N TYR A 141 0.02 -31.20 -14.47
CA TYR A 141 0.25 -29.83 -14.06
C TYR A 141 1.73 -29.52 -13.88
N THR A 142 2.28 -28.65 -14.75
CA THR A 142 3.67 -28.20 -14.67
C THR A 142 3.77 -26.79 -14.07
N ALA A 143 4.95 -26.41 -13.56
CA ALA A 143 5.18 -25.06 -13.03
C ALA A 143 4.92 -23.97 -14.08
N GLU A 144 5.13 -24.27 -15.37
CA GLU A 144 4.81 -23.40 -16.50
C GLU A 144 3.31 -23.14 -16.61
N VAL A 145 2.46 -24.15 -16.41
CA VAL A 145 1.00 -23.97 -16.36
C VAL A 145 0.62 -23.08 -15.19
N GLY A 146 1.26 -23.27 -14.03
CA GLY A 146 1.18 -22.39 -12.85
C GLY A 146 1.41 -20.92 -13.17
N LEU A 147 2.58 -20.65 -13.76
CA LEU A 147 2.97 -19.29 -14.12
C LEU A 147 2.12 -18.72 -15.26
N GLN A 148 1.64 -19.56 -16.19
CA GLN A 148 0.71 -19.15 -17.23
C GLN A 148 -0.62 -18.68 -16.64
N GLY A 149 -1.12 -19.38 -15.61
CA GLY A 149 -2.32 -19.01 -14.86
C GLY A 149 -2.20 -17.66 -14.14
N LEU A 150 -0.99 -17.21 -13.80
CA LEU A 150 -0.76 -15.89 -13.18
C LEU A 150 -0.71 -14.72 -14.18
N ARG A 151 -0.52 -14.99 -15.48
CA ARG A 151 -0.40 -13.94 -16.51
C ARG A 151 -1.59 -12.98 -16.57
N PRO A 152 -2.86 -13.43 -16.43
CA PRO A 152 -3.99 -12.51 -16.41
C PRO A 152 -3.86 -11.44 -15.33
N GLY A 153 -3.31 -11.78 -14.15
CA GLY A 153 -3.10 -10.81 -13.07
C GLY A 153 -2.13 -9.67 -13.44
N PHE A 154 -1.09 -9.95 -14.23
CA PHE A 154 -0.21 -8.90 -14.76
C PHE A 154 -0.94 -8.00 -15.78
N ASN A 155 -1.82 -8.58 -16.60
CA ASN A 155 -2.54 -7.84 -17.64
C ASN A 155 -3.65 -6.94 -17.09
N VAL A 156 -4.10 -7.17 -15.86
CA VAL A 156 -5.04 -6.24 -15.18
C VAL A 156 -4.41 -4.85 -15.01
N THR A 157 -3.08 -4.76 -14.88
CA THR A 157 -2.36 -3.48 -14.72
C THR A 157 -2.19 -2.67 -16.00
N SER A 158 -2.53 -3.24 -17.18
CA SER A 158 -2.36 -2.56 -18.46
C SER A 158 -3.64 -1.91 -18.99
N TYR A 159 -4.71 -1.84 -18.18
CA TYR A 159 -5.93 -1.17 -18.59
C TYR A 159 -5.74 0.34 -18.60
N ASP A 160 -5.37 0.84 -19.76
CA ASP A 160 -5.30 2.24 -20.11
C ASP A 160 -6.71 2.83 -20.22
N SER A 161 -7.41 2.94 -19.10
CA SER A 161 -8.81 3.36 -19.07
C SER A 161 -8.91 4.87 -19.30
N ASP A 162 -9.59 5.26 -20.37
CA ASP A 162 -9.87 6.67 -20.70
C ASP A 162 -10.67 7.41 -19.60
N ILE A 163 -11.34 6.68 -18.71
CA ILE A 163 -11.98 7.22 -17.50
C ILE A 163 -10.94 7.93 -16.63
N PHE A 164 -9.69 7.45 -16.66
CA PHE A 164 -8.56 7.92 -15.89
C PHE A 164 -7.58 8.80 -16.68
N LYS A 165 -7.67 8.79 -18.02
CA LYS A 165 -6.90 9.71 -18.89
C LYS A 165 -7.48 11.13 -18.87
N GLY A 166 -6.59 12.11 -18.78
CA GLY A 166 -6.90 13.53 -18.66
C GLY A 166 -6.50 14.18 -17.33
N ARG A 167 -5.72 13.46 -16.50
CA ARG A 167 -4.94 14.03 -15.40
C ARG A 167 -3.81 14.85 -16.04
N ASP A 168 -3.44 16.02 -15.56
CA ASP A 168 -2.55 16.10 -14.42
C ASP A 168 -2.63 17.51 -13.82
N ARG A 169 -3.12 17.64 -12.58
CA ARG A 169 -2.56 18.65 -11.67
C ARG A 169 -1.21 18.19 -11.10
N ILE A 170 -0.86 16.91 -11.25
CA ILE A 170 0.38 16.30 -10.75
C ILE A 170 0.88 15.37 -11.85
N LYS A 171 2.07 15.62 -12.42
CA LYS A 171 2.70 14.67 -13.36
C LYS A 171 2.87 13.32 -12.67
N THR A 172 2.40 12.27 -13.33
CA THR A 172 2.05 10.98 -12.72
C THR A 172 3.11 9.90 -12.80
N ASP A 173 4.30 10.20 -13.33
CA ASP A 173 5.32 9.17 -13.47
C ASP A 173 5.71 8.59 -12.10
N PRO A 174 5.68 7.26 -11.93
CA PRO A 174 6.21 6.62 -10.73
C PRO A 174 7.70 6.92 -10.65
N GLY A 175 8.07 7.88 -9.80
CA GLY A 175 9.46 8.18 -9.48
C GLY A 175 10.04 7.16 -8.49
N GLU A 176 11.35 7.21 -8.28
CA GLU A 176 12.04 6.34 -7.31
C GLU A 176 11.45 6.45 -5.89
N THR A 177 10.95 7.64 -5.52
CA THR A 177 10.34 7.93 -4.23
C THR A 177 8.86 7.51 -4.14
N TYR A 178 8.20 7.27 -5.28
CA TYR A 178 6.77 6.94 -5.40
C TYR A 178 6.54 5.76 -6.35
N PRO A 179 7.13 4.59 -6.06
CA PRO A 179 7.13 3.44 -6.97
C PRO A 179 5.75 2.82 -7.23
N GLU A 180 4.73 3.21 -6.46
CA GLU A 180 3.37 2.64 -6.54
C GLU A 180 2.49 3.29 -7.62
N GLY A 181 2.81 4.52 -8.07
CA GLY A 181 1.96 5.27 -9.01
C GLY A 181 0.63 5.78 -8.40
N LEU A 182 -0.05 6.74 -9.04
CA LEU A 182 -1.32 7.28 -8.52
C LEU A 182 -2.48 6.28 -8.61
N GLU A 183 -2.42 5.42 -9.61
CA GLU A 183 -3.46 4.44 -9.94
C GLU A 183 -3.33 3.15 -9.14
N GLY A 184 -2.20 2.93 -8.46
CA GLY A 184 -1.96 1.71 -7.68
C GLY A 184 -1.48 0.52 -8.50
N SER A 185 -1.30 0.67 -9.82
CA SER A 185 -0.76 -0.38 -10.71
C SER A 185 0.62 -0.88 -10.26
N GLY A 186 1.46 0.02 -9.75
CA GLY A 186 2.74 -0.32 -9.14
C GLY A 186 2.61 -1.23 -7.90
N ARG A 187 1.46 -1.22 -7.22
CA ARG A 187 1.20 -2.10 -6.06
C ARG A 187 0.95 -3.55 -6.48
N ILE A 188 0.19 -3.79 -7.56
CA ILE A 188 -0.02 -5.15 -8.10
C ILE A 188 1.34 -5.73 -8.55
N GLN A 189 2.14 -4.92 -9.22
CA GLN A 189 3.46 -5.32 -9.72
C GLN A 189 4.48 -5.56 -8.61
N ARG A 190 4.15 -5.32 -7.34
CA ARG A 190 5.07 -5.45 -6.20
C ARG A 190 4.55 -6.36 -5.09
N SER A 191 3.36 -6.96 -5.24
CA SER A 191 2.77 -7.90 -4.28
C SER A 191 2.39 -9.22 -4.95
N VAL A 192 3.01 -10.32 -4.49
CA VAL A 192 2.70 -11.66 -5.01
C VAL A 192 1.28 -12.11 -4.59
N PRO A 193 0.84 -11.95 -3.33
CA PRO A 193 -0.54 -12.23 -2.96
C PRO A 193 -1.56 -11.51 -3.85
N ALA A 194 -1.30 -10.24 -4.18
CA ALA A 194 -2.14 -9.47 -5.08
C ALA A 194 -2.24 -10.07 -6.49
N LEU A 195 -1.09 -10.44 -7.06
CA LEU A 195 -1.03 -11.08 -8.37
C LEU A 195 -1.88 -12.36 -8.40
N VAL A 196 -1.79 -13.16 -7.34
CA VAL A 196 -2.56 -14.41 -7.19
C VAL A 196 -4.05 -14.15 -7.05
N LEU A 197 -4.46 -13.17 -6.23
CA LEU A 197 -5.86 -12.77 -6.06
C LEU A 197 -6.48 -12.33 -7.40
N TRP A 198 -5.77 -11.51 -8.17
CA TRP A 198 -6.21 -11.06 -9.48
C TRP A 198 -6.29 -12.20 -10.49
N ALA A 199 -5.26 -13.05 -10.56
CA ALA A 199 -5.23 -14.21 -11.44
C ALA A 199 -6.41 -15.15 -11.17
N TYR A 200 -6.63 -15.49 -9.89
CA TYR A 200 -7.76 -16.29 -9.45
C TYR A 200 -9.10 -15.65 -9.83
N PHE A 201 -9.27 -14.35 -9.54
CA PHE A 201 -10.51 -13.66 -9.88
C PHE A 201 -10.77 -13.70 -11.38
N THR A 202 -9.77 -13.44 -12.22
CA THR A 202 -9.93 -13.46 -13.68
C THR A 202 -10.29 -14.86 -14.20
N ASP A 203 -9.66 -15.91 -13.68
CA ASP A 203 -9.90 -17.31 -14.07
C ASP A 203 -11.32 -17.78 -13.69
N GLU A 204 -11.75 -17.48 -12.47
CA GLU A 204 -13.01 -17.99 -11.92
C GLU A 204 -14.22 -17.06 -12.16
N ARG A 205 -14.00 -15.81 -12.59
CA ARG A 205 -15.05 -14.79 -12.77
C ARG A 205 -16.22 -15.24 -13.63
N ALA A 206 -16.00 -16.04 -14.67
CA ALA A 206 -17.08 -16.51 -15.52
C ALA A 206 -18.03 -17.49 -14.80
N LYS A 207 -17.50 -18.23 -13.82
CA LYS A 207 -18.22 -19.24 -13.03
C LYS A 207 -18.86 -18.65 -11.76
N MET A 208 -18.38 -17.49 -11.30
CA MET A 208 -18.87 -16.84 -10.09
C MET A 208 -20.27 -16.21 -10.28
N PRO A 209 -21.21 -16.43 -9.33
CA PRO A 209 -22.43 -15.64 -9.27
C PRO A 209 -22.12 -14.15 -9.18
N PHE A 210 -22.97 -13.30 -9.80
CA PHE A 210 -22.73 -11.85 -9.85
C PHE A 210 -22.55 -11.22 -8.45
N ALA A 211 -23.33 -11.65 -7.47
CA ALA A 211 -23.19 -11.20 -6.08
C ALA A 211 -21.80 -11.52 -5.51
N GLN A 212 -21.29 -12.72 -5.75
CA GLN A 212 -19.96 -13.13 -5.31
C GLN A 212 -18.86 -12.33 -6.03
N ARG A 213 -19.03 -12.06 -7.34
CA ARG A 213 -18.10 -11.20 -8.09
C ARG A 213 -17.97 -9.82 -7.47
N LEU A 214 -19.10 -9.19 -7.14
CA LEU A 214 -19.09 -7.86 -6.52
C LEU A 214 -18.43 -7.87 -5.14
N ARG A 215 -18.64 -8.92 -4.32
CA ARG A 215 -17.95 -9.07 -3.03
C ARG A 215 -16.43 -9.26 -3.21
N ASN A 216 -16.01 -10.07 -4.17
CA ASN A 216 -14.59 -10.27 -4.44
C ASN A 216 -13.93 -8.97 -4.97
N LEU A 217 -14.62 -8.25 -5.86
CA LEU A 217 -14.18 -6.95 -6.36
C LEU A 217 -14.13 -5.89 -5.26
N SER A 218 -15.09 -5.88 -4.33
CA SER A 218 -15.07 -4.91 -3.22
C SER A 218 -13.93 -5.15 -2.24
N VAL A 219 -13.49 -6.40 -2.07
CA VAL A 219 -12.27 -6.72 -1.33
C VAL A 219 -11.03 -6.24 -2.10
N LEU A 220 -10.92 -6.54 -3.40
CA LEU A 220 -9.81 -6.06 -4.26
C LEU A 220 -9.72 -4.53 -4.31
N MET A 221 -10.86 -3.84 -4.21
CA MET A 221 -10.99 -2.37 -4.19
C MET A 221 -10.17 -1.72 -3.07
N ARG A 222 -9.84 -2.46 -2.00
CA ARG A 222 -8.99 -1.95 -0.90
C ARG A 222 -7.60 -1.56 -1.38
N TRP A 223 -7.09 -2.24 -2.40
CA TRP A 223 -5.72 -2.08 -2.88
C TRP A 223 -5.65 -1.54 -4.31
N TYR A 224 -6.66 -1.88 -5.14
CA TYR A 224 -6.67 -1.68 -6.60
C TYR A 224 -7.92 -0.96 -7.08
N PRO A 225 -8.15 0.28 -6.63
CA PRO A 225 -9.41 0.96 -6.86
C PRO A 225 -9.66 1.27 -8.35
N ALA A 226 -8.63 1.61 -9.11
CA ALA A 226 -8.75 1.96 -10.51
C ALA A 226 -9.14 0.74 -11.36
N GLU A 227 -8.41 -0.37 -11.20
CA GLU A 227 -8.62 -1.61 -11.96
C GLU A 227 -9.99 -2.23 -11.66
N VAL A 228 -10.38 -2.27 -10.39
CA VAL A 228 -11.72 -2.71 -9.99
C VAL A 228 -12.79 -1.83 -10.62
N THR A 229 -12.61 -0.51 -10.61
CA THR A 229 -13.57 0.42 -11.18
C THR A 229 -13.72 0.24 -12.68
N SER A 230 -12.62 0.11 -13.43
CA SER A 230 -12.68 -0.19 -14.87
C SER A 230 -13.44 -1.48 -15.16
N LEU A 231 -13.22 -2.54 -14.37
CA LEU A 231 -13.93 -3.81 -14.54
C LEU A 231 -15.43 -3.69 -14.23
N VAL A 232 -15.79 -3.02 -13.13
CA VAL A 232 -17.18 -2.81 -12.70
C VAL A 232 -17.94 -1.98 -13.73
N VAL A 233 -17.36 -0.86 -14.17
CA VAL A 233 -17.97 0.00 -15.20
C VAL A 233 -18.09 -0.75 -16.52
N GLY A 234 -17.04 -1.46 -16.97
CA GLY A 234 -17.09 -2.24 -18.21
C GLY A 234 -18.07 -3.43 -18.17
N GLU A 235 -18.30 -4.03 -17.00
CA GLU A 235 -19.38 -5.02 -16.83
C GLU A 235 -20.76 -4.39 -16.92
N PHE A 236 -20.93 -3.22 -16.32
CA PHE A 236 -22.21 -2.53 -16.30
C PHE A 236 -22.60 -1.98 -17.67
N LEU A 237 -21.68 -1.33 -18.40
CA LEU A 237 -21.96 -0.82 -19.74
C LEU A 237 -22.46 -1.93 -20.67
N ARG A 238 -21.84 -3.11 -20.63
CA ARG A 238 -22.30 -4.30 -21.38
C ARG A 238 -23.68 -4.80 -20.96
N GLN A 239 -24.11 -4.56 -19.72
CA GLN A 239 -25.45 -4.93 -19.27
C GLN A 239 -26.50 -3.89 -19.68
N LEU A 240 -26.12 -2.61 -19.81
CA LEU A 240 -27.01 -1.53 -20.21
C LEU A 240 -27.57 -1.73 -21.62
N GLU A 241 -26.77 -2.26 -22.54
CA GLU A 241 -27.19 -2.62 -23.90
C GLU A 241 -28.45 -3.51 -23.92
N SER A 242 -28.71 -4.24 -22.83
CA SER A 242 -29.80 -5.21 -22.72
C SER A 242 -30.93 -4.84 -21.75
N ARG A 243 -30.85 -3.70 -21.04
CA ARG A 243 -31.75 -3.42 -19.89
C ARG A 243 -32.18 -1.97 -19.75
N THR A 244 -33.43 -1.77 -19.35
CA THR A 244 -33.93 -0.48 -18.85
C THR A 244 -33.28 -0.12 -17.51
N LEU A 245 -32.73 1.09 -17.42
CA LEU A 245 -32.18 1.66 -16.18
C LEU A 245 -33.26 1.77 -15.11
N LYS A 246 -33.02 1.17 -13.95
CA LYS A 246 -33.81 1.40 -12.74
C LYS A 246 -33.01 2.29 -11.80
N PHE A 247 -33.54 3.48 -11.53
CA PHE A 247 -32.94 4.41 -10.58
C PHE A 247 -33.33 4.00 -9.16
N PRO A 248 -32.37 3.62 -8.32
CA PRO A 248 -32.70 3.28 -6.94
C PRO A 248 -33.13 4.53 -6.19
N THR A 249 -34.21 4.40 -5.43
CA THR A 249 -34.68 5.40 -4.48
C THR A 249 -34.49 4.88 -3.06
N GLY A 250 -34.18 5.78 -2.12
CA GLY A 250 -34.06 5.46 -0.70
C GLY A 250 -32.63 5.48 -0.17
N GLU A 251 -32.43 6.26 0.88
CA GLU A 251 -31.13 6.48 1.52
C GLU A 251 -30.48 5.18 2.01
N ARG A 252 -31.25 4.27 2.62
CA ARG A 252 -30.75 2.98 3.10
C ARG A 252 -30.10 2.14 2.01
N LEU A 253 -30.66 2.17 0.79
CA LEU A 253 -30.10 1.45 -0.35
C LEU A 253 -28.75 2.06 -0.75
N LEU A 254 -28.67 3.40 -0.82
CA LEU A 254 -27.41 4.11 -1.12
C LEU A 254 -26.34 3.83 -0.06
N GLN A 255 -26.73 3.84 1.22
CA GLN A 255 -25.84 3.48 2.32
C GLN A 255 -25.30 2.06 2.19
N ASN A 256 -26.13 1.10 1.77
CA ASN A 256 -25.70 -0.29 1.55
C ASN A 256 -24.73 -0.41 0.36
N ARG A 257 -24.96 0.35 -0.73
CA ARG A 257 -24.05 0.37 -1.88
C ARG A 257 -22.69 0.97 -1.52
N VAL A 258 -22.69 2.10 -0.83
CA VAL A 258 -21.45 2.71 -0.32
C VAL A 258 -20.76 1.77 0.66
N ALA A 259 -21.50 1.11 1.55
CA ALA A 259 -20.93 0.14 2.50
C ALA A 259 -20.30 -1.08 1.80
N LEU A 260 -20.85 -1.54 0.67
CA LEU A 260 -20.20 -2.58 -0.13
C LEU A 260 -18.84 -2.11 -0.65
N TRP A 261 -18.73 -0.89 -1.18
CA TRP A 261 -17.47 -0.38 -1.73
C TRP A 261 -16.53 0.21 -0.67
N LEU A 262 -16.99 0.29 0.57
CA LEU A 262 -16.20 0.43 1.79
C LEU A 262 -16.06 -0.91 2.54
N SER A 263 -16.51 -2.04 1.96
CA SER A 263 -16.48 -3.32 2.68
C SER A 263 -15.03 -3.75 2.94
N GLY A 264 -14.83 -4.38 4.09
CA GLY A 264 -13.52 -4.62 4.65
C GLY A 264 -13.12 -3.63 5.74
N TYR A 265 -13.88 -2.55 5.98
CA TYR A 265 -13.67 -1.64 7.11
C TYR A 265 -14.73 -1.89 8.20
N ARG A 266 -14.32 -2.25 9.44
CA ARG A 266 -15.25 -2.63 10.54
C ARG A 266 -16.18 -1.49 10.95
N ASP A 267 -15.70 -0.24 10.91
CA ASP A 267 -16.43 0.95 11.35
C ASP A 267 -17.13 1.71 10.20
N ALA A 268 -17.54 1.00 9.14
CA ALA A 268 -18.43 1.57 8.13
C ALA A 268 -19.85 1.93 8.68
N GLY A 269 -20.09 1.77 9.97
CA GLY A 269 -21.26 2.27 10.70
C GLY A 269 -21.14 3.77 10.95
N ASN A 270 -21.68 4.58 10.03
CA ASN A 270 -21.92 6.02 10.20
C ASN A 270 -20.70 6.97 10.23
N SER A 271 -19.57 6.59 9.59
CA SER A 271 -18.45 7.53 9.42
C SER A 271 -18.80 8.75 8.56
N ALA A 272 -18.15 9.89 8.82
CA ALA A 272 -18.32 11.12 8.05
C ALA A 272 -18.00 10.92 6.55
N VAL A 273 -17.02 10.06 6.24
CA VAL A 273 -16.70 9.67 4.87
C VAL A 273 -17.84 8.92 4.20
N LYS A 274 -18.46 7.95 4.88
CA LYS A 274 -19.61 7.23 4.33
C LYS A 274 -20.75 8.18 4.01
N GLN A 275 -21.08 9.09 4.93
CA GLN A 275 -22.15 10.07 4.72
C GLN A 275 -21.84 11.03 3.57
N SER A 276 -20.58 11.47 3.44
CA SER A 276 -20.11 12.25 2.30
C SER A 276 -20.25 11.48 0.98
N MET A 277 -19.89 10.19 0.95
CA MET A 277 -20.04 9.34 -0.24
C MET A 277 -21.50 9.11 -0.61
N VAL A 278 -22.38 8.88 0.37
CA VAL A 278 -23.83 8.74 0.15
C VAL A 278 -24.41 10.02 -0.44
N THR A 279 -24.00 11.18 0.07
CA THR A 279 -24.42 12.48 -0.46
C THR A 279 -23.95 12.69 -1.91
N HIS A 280 -22.69 12.36 -2.22
CA HIS A 280 -22.19 12.44 -3.59
C HIS A 280 -22.90 11.46 -4.54
N LEU A 281 -23.13 10.23 -4.07
CA LEU A 281 -23.86 9.21 -4.82
C LEU A 281 -25.30 9.65 -5.11
N ALA A 282 -26.01 10.21 -4.12
CA ALA A 282 -27.37 10.71 -4.29
C ALA A 282 -27.45 11.85 -5.33
N LYS A 283 -26.54 12.83 -5.22
CA LYS A 283 -26.43 13.94 -6.20
C LYS A 283 -26.16 13.43 -7.61
N TYR A 284 -25.31 12.42 -7.74
CA TYR A 284 -25.04 11.79 -9.03
C TYR A 284 -26.26 11.11 -9.63
N LEU A 285 -26.94 10.25 -8.85
CA LEU A 285 -28.08 9.50 -9.34
C LEU A 285 -29.22 10.41 -9.80
N GLU A 286 -29.42 11.53 -9.09
CA GLU A 286 -30.40 12.54 -9.50
C GLU A 286 -29.99 13.25 -10.80
N ALA A 287 -28.71 13.60 -10.96
CA ALA A 287 -28.21 14.20 -12.21
C ALA A 287 -28.39 13.25 -13.42
N VAL A 288 -28.06 11.96 -13.27
CA VAL A 288 -28.26 10.98 -14.36
C VAL A 288 -29.73 10.78 -14.67
N LYS A 289 -30.59 10.80 -13.65
CA LYS A 289 -32.04 10.70 -13.84
C LYS A 289 -32.55 11.86 -14.68
N GLN A 290 -32.10 13.08 -14.40
CA GLN A 290 -32.44 14.27 -15.18
C GLN A 290 -31.91 14.15 -16.62
N ASP A 291 -30.62 13.82 -16.81
CA ASP A 291 -30.01 13.67 -18.14
C ASP A 291 -30.66 12.55 -18.99
N ALA A 292 -31.14 11.48 -18.35
CA ALA A 292 -31.78 10.34 -19.02
C ALA A 292 -33.17 10.68 -19.57
N HIS A 293 -33.84 11.71 -19.03
CA HIS A 293 -35.11 12.18 -19.59
C HIS A 293 -34.92 13.01 -20.87
N GLU A 294 -33.72 13.55 -21.10
CA GLU A 294 -33.46 14.51 -22.17
C GLU A 294 -32.73 13.91 -23.38
N THR A 295 -32.15 12.71 -23.28
CA THR A 295 -31.19 12.20 -24.28
C THR A 295 -31.62 10.90 -24.98
N VAL A 296 -31.27 10.80 -26.28
CA VAL A 296 -31.63 9.67 -27.18
C VAL A 296 -30.72 8.44 -27.01
N THR A 297 -29.52 8.60 -26.44
CA THR A 297 -28.54 7.50 -26.26
C THR A 297 -28.17 7.31 -24.78
N PRO A 298 -28.89 6.41 -24.06
CA PRO A 298 -28.71 6.23 -22.62
C PRO A 298 -27.28 5.84 -22.21
N GLU A 299 -26.57 5.08 -23.04
CA GLU A 299 -25.23 4.56 -22.73
C GLU A 299 -24.16 5.65 -22.69
N TRP A 300 -24.08 6.49 -23.73
CA TRP A 300 -23.10 7.56 -23.81
C TRP A 300 -23.34 8.63 -22.75
N THR A 301 -24.61 9.00 -22.54
CA THR A 301 -25.01 9.90 -21.45
C THR A 301 -24.62 9.32 -20.09
N THR A 302 -24.90 8.04 -19.84
CA THR A 302 -24.53 7.39 -18.57
C THR A 302 -23.02 7.37 -18.37
N TYR A 303 -22.25 7.01 -19.40
CA TYR A 303 -20.79 6.98 -19.33
C TYR A 303 -20.18 8.37 -19.06
N THR A 304 -20.63 9.40 -19.78
CA THR A 304 -20.14 10.77 -19.58
C THR A 304 -20.50 11.31 -18.21
N SER A 305 -21.70 11.03 -17.69
CA SER A 305 -22.13 11.44 -16.35
C SER A 305 -21.40 10.66 -15.24
N LEU A 306 -21.11 9.36 -15.45
CA LEU A 306 -20.22 8.56 -14.57
C LEU A 306 -18.83 9.21 -14.48
N ARG A 307 -18.24 9.58 -15.63
CA ARG A 307 -16.90 10.21 -15.69
C ARG A 307 -16.90 11.59 -15.03
N ARG A 308 -17.92 12.42 -15.26
CA ARG A 308 -18.08 13.74 -14.61
C ARG A 308 -18.15 13.59 -13.09
N THR A 309 -18.91 12.64 -12.61
CA THR A 309 -19.09 12.39 -11.18
C THR A 309 -17.82 11.93 -10.50
N HIS A 310 -17.11 10.98 -11.11
CA HIS A 310 -15.81 10.56 -10.62
C HIS A 310 -14.86 11.75 -10.50
N ARG A 311 -14.82 12.61 -11.52
CA ARG A 311 -13.99 13.83 -11.54
C ARG A 311 -14.36 14.80 -10.42
N ASP A 312 -15.64 15.11 -10.27
CA ASP A 312 -16.12 16.08 -9.28
C ASP A 312 -15.89 15.58 -7.85
N ALA A 313 -16.18 14.30 -7.58
CA ALA A 313 -15.94 13.68 -6.29
C ALA A 313 -14.45 13.64 -5.95
N THR A 314 -13.60 13.28 -6.92
CA THR A 314 -12.15 13.27 -6.78
C THR A 314 -11.62 14.67 -6.52
N SER A 315 -12.00 15.68 -7.31
CA SER A 315 -11.49 17.05 -7.15
C SER A 315 -11.87 17.64 -5.79
N LYS A 316 -13.13 17.49 -5.37
CA LYS A 316 -13.59 17.98 -4.06
C LYS A 316 -12.84 17.30 -2.92
N ARG A 317 -12.66 15.97 -2.99
CA ARG A 317 -11.92 15.24 -1.96
C ARG A 317 -10.44 15.63 -1.95
N PHE A 318 -9.83 15.85 -3.11
CA PHE A 318 -8.45 16.31 -3.23
C PHE A 318 -8.24 17.64 -2.51
N ASP A 319 -9.07 18.65 -2.77
CA ASP A 319 -8.91 19.97 -2.15
C ASP A 319 -9.07 19.89 -0.61
N ILE A 320 -10.00 19.06 -0.13
CA ILE A 320 -10.19 18.80 1.30
C ILE A 320 -8.95 18.12 1.92
N LEU A 321 -8.46 17.05 1.28
CA LEU A 321 -7.34 16.26 1.79
C LEU A 321 -6.03 17.04 1.80
N THR A 322 -5.73 17.79 0.74
CA THR A 322 -4.52 18.62 0.66
C THR A 322 -4.49 19.62 1.80
N ARG A 323 -5.59 20.37 2.00
CA ARG A 323 -5.70 21.34 3.11
C ARG A 323 -5.55 20.64 4.47
N ARG A 324 -6.28 19.54 4.66
CA ARG A 324 -6.28 18.76 5.90
C ARG A 324 -4.87 18.28 6.27
N TYR A 325 -4.14 17.71 5.31
CA TYR A 325 -2.79 17.19 5.56
C TYR A 325 -1.78 18.30 5.81
N THR A 326 -1.75 19.34 4.96
CA THR A 326 -0.82 20.46 5.18
C THR A 326 -1.04 21.10 6.55
N GLN A 327 -2.29 21.37 6.93
CA GLN A 327 -2.58 21.99 8.24
C GLN A 327 -2.19 21.09 9.41
N ALA A 328 -2.58 19.81 9.39
CA ALA A 328 -2.31 18.90 10.49
C ALA A 328 -0.80 18.66 10.69
N TYR A 329 -0.06 18.46 9.61
CA TYR A 329 1.37 18.17 9.65
C TYR A 329 2.25 19.40 9.85
N GLU A 330 1.78 20.61 9.49
CA GLU A 330 2.45 21.83 9.92
C GLU A 330 2.28 22.02 11.43
N ALA A 331 1.07 21.81 11.96
CA ALA A 331 0.77 21.93 13.39
C ALA A 331 1.47 20.87 14.27
N CYS A 332 1.85 19.72 13.71
CA CYS A 332 2.57 18.68 14.44
C CYS A 332 4.05 18.52 14.04
N LYS A 333 4.61 19.47 13.26
CA LYS A 333 5.97 19.42 12.73
C LYS A 333 7.03 18.99 13.75
N ASP A 334 7.13 19.67 14.88
CA ASP A 334 8.16 19.36 15.89
C ASP A 334 7.94 17.99 16.55
N ARG A 335 6.68 17.58 16.74
CA ARG A 335 6.34 16.24 17.28
C ARG A 335 6.73 15.13 16.29
N LEU A 336 6.50 15.34 15.00
CA LEU A 336 6.88 14.39 13.97
C LEU A 336 8.41 14.31 13.85
N LEU A 337 9.09 15.46 13.77
CA LEU A 337 10.55 15.48 13.67
C LEU A 337 11.22 14.84 14.90
N SER A 338 10.72 15.10 16.11
CA SER A 338 11.25 14.44 17.32
C SER A 338 10.97 12.95 17.38
N ALA A 339 9.80 12.49 16.90
CA ALA A 339 9.47 11.06 16.86
C ALA A 339 10.35 10.28 15.87
N TYR A 340 10.57 10.83 14.67
CA TYR A 340 11.24 10.11 13.59
C TYR A 340 12.72 10.43 13.42
N PHE A 341 13.15 11.62 13.84
CA PHE A 341 14.47 12.20 13.57
C PHE A 341 15.07 12.89 14.82
N PRO A 342 15.25 12.17 15.94
CA PRO A 342 15.79 12.75 17.16
C PRO A 342 17.22 13.29 16.97
N VAL A 343 17.58 14.29 17.78
CA VAL A 343 18.95 14.83 17.84
C VAL A 343 19.89 13.74 18.36
N ALA A 344 20.97 13.46 17.64
CA ALA A 344 21.99 12.52 18.11
C ALA A 344 22.68 13.11 19.36
N SER A 345 22.55 12.42 20.50
CA SER A 345 23.22 12.81 21.75
C SER A 345 24.61 12.17 21.80
N PRO A 346 25.70 12.97 21.76
CA PRO A 346 27.05 12.41 21.80
C PRO A 346 27.33 11.77 23.17
N GLY A 347 27.59 10.47 23.19
CA GLY A 347 28.04 9.73 24.38
C GLY A 347 27.01 8.83 25.06
N VAL A 348 25.75 8.80 24.58
CA VAL A 348 24.71 7.93 25.15
C VAL A 348 24.46 6.76 24.18
N SER A 349 25.40 5.80 24.16
CA SER A 349 25.32 4.60 23.31
C SER A 349 24.21 3.62 23.74
N SER A 350 23.72 3.74 24.97
CA SER A 350 22.51 3.04 25.44
C SER A 350 21.31 3.96 25.21
N LEU A 351 20.24 3.46 24.57
CA LEU A 351 18.92 4.12 24.59
C LEU A 351 18.70 4.69 26.01
N PRO A 352 18.39 5.99 26.17
CA PRO A 352 18.12 6.48 27.51
C PRO A 352 16.96 5.67 28.08
N GLU A 353 17.15 5.01 29.23
CA GLU A 353 16.04 4.61 30.10
C GLU A 353 15.08 5.79 30.37
N ALA A 354 15.53 7.03 30.12
CA ALA A 354 14.72 8.24 30.10
C ALA A 354 13.62 8.29 29.02
N LEU A 355 13.67 7.52 27.92
CA LEU A 355 12.50 7.36 27.04
C LEU A 355 11.44 6.40 27.62
N SER A 356 11.83 5.55 28.59
CA SER A 356 10.89 4.78 29.41
C SER A 356 10.25 5.66 30.51
N ALA A 357 10.91 6.75 30.90
CA ALA A 357 10.38 7.74 31.85
C ALA A 357 9.70 8.96 31.20
N ALA A 358 9.81 9.14 29.89
CA ALA A 358 9.14 10.22 29.16
C ALA A 358 7.65 9.88 29.02
N GLU A 359 6.82 10.71 29.63
CA GLU A 359 5.36 10.59 29.77
C GLU A 359 4.55 10.33 28.48
N HIS A 360 5.15 10.41 27.28
CA HIS A 360 4.44 10.26 26.01
C HIS A 360 5.29 9.53 24.95
N VAL A 361 5.20 8.19 24.89
CA VAL A 361 5.62 7.44 23.71
C VAL A 361 4.83 7.97 22.51
N PRO A 362 5.48 8.42 21.42
CA PRO A 362 4.76 8.93 20.26
C PRO A 362 3.81 7.85 19.73
N GLN A 363 2.60 8.25 19.34
CA GLN A 363 1.58 7.35 18.80
C GLN A 363 1.41 7.59 17.30
N PHE A 364 1.35 6.51 16.54
CA PHE A 364 1.17 6.55 15.09
C PHE A 364 -0.31 6.58 14.69
N PRO A 365 -0.73 7.36 13.67
CA PRO A 365 0.03 8.45 13.04
C PRO A 365 0.08 9.68 13.97
N VAL A 366 1.21 10.37 14.03
CA VAL A 366 1.41 11.63 14.77
C VAL A 366 0.40 12.70 14.35
N GLY A 367 0.15 12.84 13.04
CA GLY A 367 -0.75 13.88 12.49
C GLY A 367 -2.25 13.63 12.69
N GLY A 368 -2.66 12.39 12.99
CA GLY A 368 -4.07 12.02 13.19
C GLY A 368 -4.57 12.26 14.62
N VAL A 369 -5.87 12.51 14.78
CA VAL A 369 -6.51 12.55 16.11
C VAL A 369 -6.63 11.13 16.67
N SER A 370 -7.19 10.23 15.86
CA SER A 370 -7.23 8.78 16.14
C SER A 370 -5.86 8.16 15.89
N LYS A 371 -5.52 7.15 16.70
CA LYS A 371 -4.22 6.45 16.67
C LYS A 371 -4.42 4.97 16.38
N ILE A 372 -3.39 4.37 15.79
CA ILE A 372 -3.27 2.93 15.59
C ILE A 372 -2.61 2.36 16.84
N SER A 373 -3.34 1.51 17.54
CA SER A 373 -2.92 0.77 18.73
C SER A 373 -2.87 -0.74 18.49
N LYS A 374 -3.65 -1.22 17.51
CA LYS A 374 -3.74 -2.62 17.10
C LYS A 374 -4.03 -2.72 15.60
N PHE A 375 -3.84 -3.91 15.04
CA PHE A 375 -4.06 -4.15 13.60
C PHE A 375 -5.50 -3.86 13.14
N ASP A 376 -6.49 -4.17 13.98
CA ASP A 376 -7.89 -3.90 13.67
C ASP A 376 -8.17 -2.41 13.41
N ASP A 377 -7.35 -1.49 13.94
CA ASP A 377 -7.51 -0.06 13.73
C ASP A 377 -7.21 0.34 12.27
N TYR A 378 -6.41 -0.46 11.55
CA TYR A 378 -6.26 -0.26 10.10
C TYR A 378 -7.56 -0.56 9.35
N GLN A 379 -8.55 -1.23 9.95
CA GLN A 379 -9.88 -1.39 9.36
C GLN A 379 -10.74 -0.12 9.48
N ASP A 380 -10.22 1.01 9.98
CA ASP A 380 -10.81 2.32 9.78
C ASP A 380 -10.21 2.98 8.51
N TYR A 381 -11.09 3.38 7.59
CA TYR A 381 -10.70 3.96 6.30
C TYR A 381 -9.95 5.29 6.45
N GLU A 382 -10.38 6.18 7.36
CA GLU A 382 -9.75 7.49 7.54
C GLU A 382 -8.44 7.38 8.29
N LEU A 383 -8.38 6.54 9.33
CA LEU A 383 -7.15 6.30 10.07
C LEU A 383 -6.07 5.69 9.18
N ARG A 384 -6.45 4.75 8.32
CA ARG A 384 -5.58 4.20 7.27
C ARG A 384 -5.06 5.28 6.31
N GLN A 385 -5.91 6.22 5.89
CA GLN A 385 -5.49 7.37 5.06
C GLN A 385 -4.44 8.25 5.77
N TRP A 386 -4.60 8.49 7.07
CA TRP A 386 -3.62 9.24 7.87
C TRP A 386 -2.28 8.51 7.99
N ALA A 387 -2.32 7.21 8.29
CA ALA A 387 -1.14 6.36 8.38
C ALA A 387 -0.32 6.39 7.09
N TRP A 388 -0.98 6.23 5.94
CA TRP A 388 -0.29 6.24 4.65
C TRP A 388 0.29 7.59 4.26
N MET A 389 -0.37 8.69 4.65
CA MET A 389 0.20 10.03 4.46
C MET A 389 1.46 10.21 5.31
N GLU A 390 1.45 9.78 6.58
CA GLU A 390 2.61 9.89 7.46
C GLU A 390 3.78 9.04 6.96
N GLU A 391 3.51 7.79 6.60
CA GLU A 391 4.50 6.88 6.04
C GLU A 391 5.17 7.48 4.81
N LEU A 392 4.38 8.04 3.89
CA LEU A 392 4.90 8.69 2.69
C LEU A 392 5.74 9.93 3.02
N LEU A 393 5.31 10.73 4.00
CA LEU A 393 6.04 11.91 4.45
C LEU A 393 7.41 11.54 5.01
N VAL A 394 7.44 10.59 5.94
CA VAL A 394 8.68 10.11 6.58
C VAL A 394 9.61 9.48 5.55
N ARG A 395 9.06 8.64 4.65
CA ARG A 395 9.82 8.00 3.56
C ARG A 395 10.49 9.03 2.65
N THR A 396 9.73 10.01 2.15
CA THR A 396 10.24 11.03 1.23
C THR A 396 11.25 11.94 1.93
N LEU A 397 11.00 12.31 3.20
CA LEU A 397 11.94 13.12 3.96
C LEU A 397 13.26 12.37 4.18
N LEU A 398 13.20 11.09 4.54
CA LEU A 398 14.41 10.28 4.75
C LEU A 398 15.20 10.08 3.45
N ASP A 399 14.52 9.86 2.32
CA ASP A 399 15.16 9.76 1.00
C ASP A 399 15.91 11.06 0.61
N LYS A 400 15.30 12.20 0.91
CA LYS A 400 15.89 13.52 0.70
C LYS A 400 17.09 13.76 1.63
N LEU A 401 16.98 13.37 2.90
CA LEU A 401 18.07 13.46 3.87
C LEU A 401 19.27 12.59 3.46
N VAL A 402 19.03 11.38 2.96
CA VAL A 402 20.08 10.49 2.41
C VAL A 402 20.79 11.16 1.25
N SER A 403 20.04 11.74 0.32
CA SER A 403 20.61 12.43 -0.86
C SER A 403 21.40 13.67 -0.44
N HIS A 404 20.89 14.46 0.51
CA HIS A 404 21.58 15.62 1.05
C HIS A 404 22.88 15.22 1.78
N HIS A 405 22.84 14.18 2.59
CA HIS A 405 24.02 13.65 3.28
C HIS A 405 25.09 13.18 2.31
N ALA A 406 24.71 12.41 1.28
CA ALA A 406 25.61 11.93 0.23
C ALA A 406 26.33 13.10 -0.46
N THR A 407 25.58 14.12 -0.88
CA THR A 407 26.14 15.34 -1.49
C THR A 407 27.10 16.07 -0.55
N LYS A 408 26.72 16.25 0.72
CA LYS A 408 27.51 17.00 1.71
C LYS A 408 28.80 16.29 2.11
N THR A 409 28.80 14.95 2.11
CA THR A 409 29.95 14.13 2.52
C THR A 409 30.78 13.60 1.34
N GLY A 410 30.32 13.77 0.10
CA GLY A 410 30.93 13.17 -1.09
C GLY A 410 30.78 11.64 -1.18
N GLN A 411 29.95 11.04 -0.33
CA GLN A 411 29.70 9.60 -0.34
C GLN A 411 28.72 9.20 -1.45
N ASP A 412 28.84 7.96 -1.93
CA ASP A 412 27.85 7.39 -2.84
C ASP A 412 26.50 7.23 -2.12
N ARG A 413 25.42 7.67 -2.77
CA ARG A 413 24.06 7.62 -2.22
C ARG A 413 23.63 6.20 -1.83
N ASN A 414 24.02 5.18 -2.60
CA ASN A 414 23.66 3.80 -2.30
C ASN A 414 24.42 3.27 -1.09
N VAL A 415 25.64 3.73 -0.85
CA VAL A 415 26.41 3.40 0.36
C VAL A 415 25.72 3.98 1.60
N VAL A 416 25.31 5.25 1.56
CA VAL A 416 24.54 5.90 2.65
C VAL A 416 23.23 5.16 2.89
N ALA A 417 22.51 4.84 1.81
CA ALA A 417 21.29 4.07 1.83
C ALA A 417 21.45 2.68 2.49
N GLN A 418 22.53 1.96 2.15
CA GLN A 418 22.82 0.66 2.74
C GLN A 418 23.18 0.78 4.22
N ALA A 419 23.96 1.79 4.60
CA ALA A 419 24.32 2.04 5.99
C ALA A 419 23.07 2.29 6.86
N LEU A 420 22.14 3.11 6.36
CA LEU A 420 20.86 3.40 7.02
C LEU A 420 19.96 2.15 7.18
N ARG A 421 20.00 1.24 6.20
CA ARG A 421 19.29 -0.07 6.26
C ARG A 421 19.95 -1.08 7.16
N GLY A 422 21.27 -0.99 7.36
CA GLY A 422 22.05 -1.88 8.22
C GLY A 422 21.52 -1.90 9.65
N PRO A 423 21.95 -2.84 10.52
CA PRO A 423 21.47 -2.93 11.89
C PRO A 423 21.89 -1.75 12.77
N ASN A 424 23.08 -1.20 12.49
CA ASN A 424 23.69 -0.14 13.28
C ASN A 424 22.97 1.20 13.11
N ARG A 425 23.05 2.04 14.14
CA ARG A 425 22.60 3.43 14.08
C ARG A 425 23.43 4.20 13.06
N PHE A 426 22.78 5.12 12.34
CA PHE A 426 23.42 5.92 11.31
C PHE A 426 23.03 7.39 11.50
N ALA A 427 24.02 8.22 11.80
CA ALA A 427 23.83 9.66 12.00
C ALA A 427 24.02 10.40 10.68
N LEU A 428 23.00 11.14 10.28
CA LEU A 428 23.01 12.01 9.11
C LEU A 428 23.63 13.36 9.50
N ALA A 429 24.64 13.78 8.73
CA ALA A 429 25.31 15.08 8.84
C ALA A 429 24.41 16.27 8.41
N VAL A 430 23.28 16.44 9.09
CA VAL A 430 22.25 17.45 8.80
C VAL A 430 21.90 18.18 10.09
N SER A 431 21.85 19.50 10.06
CA SER A 431 21.43 20.33 11.19
C SER A 431 19.92 20.29 11.41
N GLN A 432 19.47 20.71 12.59
CA GLN A 432 18.04 20.80 12.91
C GLN A 432 17.30 21.83 12.02
N ASP A 433 17.97 22.88 11.58
CA ASP A 433 17.35 23.88 10.70
C ASP A 433 17.29 23.39 9.25
N GLU A 434 18.31 22.66 8.80
CA GLU A 434 18.32 21.99 7.49
C GLU A 434 17.16 20.99 7.39
N ILE A 435 16.93 20.14 8.40
CA ILE A 435 15.80 19.19 8.39
C ILE A 435 14.44 19.90 8.48
N ARG A 436 14.30 20.97 9.28
CA ARG A 436 13.05 21.75 9.34
C ARG A 436 12.72 22.42 8.01
N SER A 437 13.73 22.90 7.29
CA SER A 437 13.58 23.47 5.95
C SER A 437 13.16 22.40 4.95
N MET A 438 13.87 21.26 4.92
CA MET A 438 13.54 20.13 4.06
C MET A 438 12.15 19.56 4.34
N TYR A 439 11.73 19.50 5.60
CA TYR A 439 10.39 19.07 6.00
C TYR A 439 9.29 19.92 5.34
N SER A 440 9.40 21.25 5.42
CA SER A 440 8.38 22.15 4.87
C SER A 440 8.27 22.03 3.33
N GLU A 441 9.39 21.81 2.65
CA GLU A 441 9.39 21.54 1.20
C GLU A 441 8.74 20.18 0.86
N VAL A 442 9.11 19.13 1.61
CA VAL A 442 8.60 17.77 1.40
C VAL A 442 7.11 17.69 1.72
N LEU A 443 6.65 18.34 2.79
CA LEU A 443 5.26 18.28 3.25
C LEU A 443 4.29 18.69 2.15
N THR A 444 4.53 19.81 1.46
CA THR A 444 3.63 20.29 0.40
C THR A 444 3.53 19.27 -0.74
N THR A 445 4.67 18.70 -1.14
CA THR A 445 4.74 17.70 -2.21
C THR A 445 4.02 16.41 -1.83
N VAL A 446 4.31 15.88 -0.64
CA VAL A 446 3.73 14.63 -0.14
C VAL A 446 2.25 14.79 0.16
N ALA A 447 1.81 15.87 0.79
CA ALA A 447 0.40 16.14 1.08
C ALA A 447 -0.43 16.18 -0.21
N THR A 448 0.08 16.90 -1.22
CA THR A 448 -0.54 16.98 -2.55
C THR A 448 -0.61 15.60 -3.22
N ARG A 449 0.49 14.82 -3.16
CA ARG A 449 0.54 13.48 -3.74
C ARG A 449 -0.43 12.51 -3.05
N ALA A 450 -0.36 12.41 -1.73
CA ALA A 450 -1.23 11.53 -0.94
C ALA A 450 -2.70 11.91 -1.09
N ALA A 451 -3.01 13.22 -1.11
CA ALA A 451 -4.36 13.71 -1.38
C ALA A 451 -4.86 13.27 -2.76
N ALA A 452 -4.03 13.31 -3.80
CA ALA A 452 -4.43 12.87 -5.14
C ALA A 452 -4.69 11.37 -5.19
N GLU A 453 -3.83 10.53 -4.61
CA GLU A 453 -4.03 9.08 -4.56
C GLU A 453 -5.32 8.70 -3.84
N GLN A 454 -5.54 9.29 -2.65
CA GLN A 454 -6.66 8.95 -1.80
C GLN A 454 -7.98 9.56 -2.29
N ALA A 455 -7.94 10.73 -2.92
CA ALA A 455 -9.10 11.31 -3.59
C ALA A 455 -9.50 10.48 -4.81
N HIS A 456 -8.52 9.94 -5.54
CA HIS A 456 -8.78 9.06 -6.66
C HIS A 456 -9.41 7.74 -6.20
N ASP A 457 -8.89 7.10 -5.14
CA ASP A 457 -9.53 5.93 -4.51
C ASP A 457 -10.99 6.24 -4.12
N TYR A 458 -11.20 7.37 -3.44
CA TYR A 458 -12.53 7.83 -3.05
C TYR A 458 -13.49 7.99 -4.26
N GLY A 459 -13.03 8.62 -5.33
CA GLY A 459 -13.80 8.77 -6.58
C GLY A 459 -14.14 7.42 -7.20
N CYS A 460 -13.17 6.49 -7.25
CA CYS A 460 -13.35 5.14 -7.78
C CYS A 460 -14.42 4.36 -6.98
N ARG A 461 -14.44 4.47 -5.65
CA ARG A 461 -15.47 3.83 -4.80
C ARG A 461 -16.85 4.42 -5.01
N ILE A 462 -16.97 5.74 -5.17
CA ILE A 462 -18.24 6.37 -5.55
C ILE A 462 -18.71 5.86 -6.90
N LEU A 463 -17.80 5.76 -7.87
CA LEU A 463 -18.12 5.31 -9.21
C LEU A 463 -18.61 3.85 -9.20
N CYS A 464 -17.96 2.95 -8.47
CA CYS A 464 -18.44 1.58 -8.28
C CYS A 464 -19.80 1.52 -7.55
N ALA A 465 -20.01 2.36 -6.53
CA ALA A 465 -21.28 2.44 -5.83
C ALA A 465 -22.41 2.93 -6.75
N ALA A 466 -22.14 3.94 -7.58
CA ALA A 466 -23.01 4.44 -8.63
C ALA A 466 -23.36 3.34 -9.64
N THR A 467 -22.36 2.68 -10.20
CA THR A 467 -22.55 1.60 -11.17
C THR A 467 -23.39 0.45 -10.62
N THR A 468 -23.10 0.00 -9.40
CA THR A 468 -23.85 -1.09 -8.76
C THR A 468 -25.24 -0.69 -8.28
N SER A 469 -25.52 0.61 -8.15
CA SER A 469 -26.84 1.13 -7.80
C SER A 469 -27.87 0.81 -8.89
N PHE A 470 -27.47 0.79 -10.17
CA PHE A 470 -28.32 0.43 -11.30
C PHE A 470 -28.50 -1.08 -11.50
N CYS A 471 -27.65 -1.90 -10.88
CA CYS A 471 -27.80 -3.34 -10.91
C CYS A 471 -28.90 -3.74 -9.92
N SER A 472 -29.85 -4.58 -10.35
CA SER A 472 -30.84 -5.18 -9.44
C SER A 472 -30.13 -5.68 -8.18
N PRO A 473 -30.69 -5.42 -6.98
CA PRO A 473 -30.05 -5.87 -5.76
C PRO A 473 -29.79 -7.36 -5.93
N PRO A 474 -28.53 -7.82 -5.89
CA PRO A 474 -28.33 -9.20 -5.55
C PRO A 474 -29.06 -9.38 -4.22
N GLU A 475 -29.68 -10.53 -3.99
CA GLU A 475 -30.07 -10.91 -2.62
C GLU A 475 -28.77 -11.00 -1.80
N ILE A 476 -28.22 -9.84 -1.42
CA ILE A 476 -27.20 -9.72 -0.41
C ILE A 476 -28.01 -9.90 0.87
N LYS A 477 -28.39 -11.15 1.15
CA LYS A 477 -28.60 -11.56 2.53
C LYS A 477 -27.32 -11.08 3.22
N THR A 478 -27.49 -10.16 4.16
CA THR A 478 -26.45 -9.74 5.09
C THR A 478 -26.08 -10.96 5.93
N ALA A 479 -25.43 -11.94 5.29
CA ALA A 479 -24.62 -12.89 6.00
C ALA A 479 -23.56 -12.03 6.69
N SER A 480 -23.54 -12.09 8.01
CA SER A 480 -22.50 -11.50 8.85
C SER A 480 -21.15 -11.71 8.17
N LEU A 481 -20.55 -10.62 7.67
CA LEU A 481 -19.21 -10.59 7.12
C LEU A 481 -18.18 -10.72 8.25
#